data_AF-A0A938VH45-F1
#
_entry.id   AF-A0A938VH45-F1
#
_cell.length_a   1.000
_cell.length_b   1.000
_cell.length_c   1.000
_cell.angle_alpha   90.00
_cell.angle_beta   90.00
_cell.angle_gamma   90.00
#
_symmetry.space_group_name_H-M   'P 1'
#
loop_
_entity.id
_entity.type
_entity.pdbx_description
1 polymer ?
#
loop_
_entity_poly.entity_id
_entity_poly.type
_entity_poly.pdbx_seq_one_letter_code
_entity_poly.pdbx_strand_id
1 'polypeptide(L)'
;MSKVKPKAFATLCGRIFRDTDPQYFPSAEHRGKRILLCTDACLGAFLADPDVFCKVHRNSDKTAARMKSEIQHLIGLWSTYDSTKKSD
;
A
#
# COMPACT_ATOMS: atom_id res chain seq x y z
N MET A 1 13.90 -19.73 14.02
CA MET A 1 12.81 -19.64 13.04
C MET A 1 12.33 -18.20 12.97
N SER A 2 12.82 -17.44 12.00
CA SER A 2 12.42 -16.03 11.82
C SER A 2 10.94 -15.98 11.49
N LYS A 3 10.12 -15.44 12.40
CA LYS A 3 8.69 -15.20 12.17
C LYS A 3 8.57 -14.20 11.00
N VAL A 4 8.41 -14.71 9.78
CA VAL A 4 8.06 -13.89 8.62
C VAL A 4 6.69 -13.30 8.94
N LYS A 5 6.66 -12.00 9.28
CA LYS A 5 5.40 -11.31 9.54
C LYS A 5 4.53 -11.45 8.29
N PRO A 6 3.27 -11.90 8.40
CA PRO A 6 2.41 -12.04 7.24
C PRO A 6 2.27 -10.67 6.57
N LYS A 7 2.77 -10.58 5.33
CA LYS A 7 2.66 -9.37 4.52
C LYS A 7 1.22 -9.27 4.06
N ALA A 8 0.39 -8.59 4.84
CA ALA A 8 -0.95 -8.24 4.40
C ALA A 8 -0.87 -7.07 3.41
N PHE A 9 -1.61 -7.15 2.31
CA PHE A 9 -1.75 -6.04 1.38
C PHE A 9 -3.22 -5.83 1.00
N ALA A 10 -3.58 -4.57 0.77
CA ALA A 10 -4.90 -4.20 0.30
C ALA A 10 -4.85 -4.03 -1.22
N THR A 11 -5.83 -4.61 -1.90
CA THR A 11 -6.10 -4.34 -3.32
C THR A 11 -7.00 -3.13 -3.44
N LEU A 12 -6.94 -2.45 -4.61
CA LEU A 12 -7.74 -1.24 -4.83
C LEU A 12 -9.23 -1.51 -4.60
N CYS A 13 -9.71 -2.70 -4.98
CA CYS A 13 -11.09 -3.16 -4.79
C CYS A 13 -11.53 -3.31 -3.31
N GLY A 14 -10.66 -3.00 -2.33
CA GLY A 14 -10.97 -3.00 -0.90
C GLY A 14 -10.78 -4.35 -0.21
N ARG A 15 -10.34 -5.39 -0.93
CA ARG A 15 -10.01 -6.70 -0.35
C ARG A 15 -8.61 -6.67 0.26
N ILE A 16 -8.50 -7.17 1.48
CA ILE A 16 -7.24 -7.35 2.20
C ILE A 16 -6.84 -8.82 2.09
N PHE A 17 -5.71 -9.09 1.44
CA PHE A 17 -5.13 -10.41 1.40
C PHE A 17 -4.10 -10.52 2.51
N ARG A 18 -4.15 -11.64 3.25
CA ARG A 18 -3.20 -12.01 4.31
C ARG A 18 -2.55 -13.31 3.87
N ASP A 19 -1.26 -13.47 4.13
CA ASP A 19 -0.52 -14.70 3.80
C ASP A 19 -0.49 -15.04 2.29
N THR A 20 -0.42 -14.03 1.42
CA THR A 20 -0.23 -14.26 -0.02
C THR A 20 0.75 -13.26 -0.59
N ASP A 21 1.52 -13.69 -1.59
CA ASP A 21 2.48 -12.82 -2.25
C ASP A 21 1.79 -11.89 -3.27
N PRO A 22 1.96 -10.55 -3.17
CA PRO A 22 1.35 -9.60 -4.08
C PRO A 22 1.85 -9.72 -5.53
N GLN A 23 2.94 -10.44 -5.80
CA GLN A 23 3.44 -10.67 -7.17
C GLN A 23 2.49 -11.54 -8.01
N TYR A 24 1.66 -12.37 -7.38
CA TYR A 24 0.67 -13.20 -8.08
C TYR A 24 -0.60 -12.43 -8.46
N PHE A 25 -0.72 -11.17 -8.03
CA PHE A 25 -1.89 -10.35 -8.29
C PHE A 25 -1.62 -9.38 -9.45
N PRO A 26 -2.63 -9.14 -10.32
CA PRO A 26 -2.50 -8.15 -11.36
C PRO A 26 -2.25 -6.77 -10.74
N SER A 27 -1.36 -6.01 -11.38
CA SER A 27 -1.02 -4.67 -10.94
C SER A 27 -0.86 -3.72 -12.12
N ALA A 28 -1.27 -2.47 -11.95
CA ALA A 28 -1.16 -1.43 -12.97
C ALA A 28 -0.44 -0.20 -12.39
N GLU A 29 0.26 0.54 -13.24
CA GLU A 29 0.83 1.83 -12.86
C GLU A 29 -0.19 2.95 -13.12
N HIS A 30 -0.39 3.83 -12.13
CA HIS A 30 -1.26 4.98 -12.26
C HIS A 30 -0.77 6.14 -11.41
N ARG A 31 -0.60 7.31 -12.03
CA ARG A 31 -0.07 8.54 -11.39
C ARG A 31 1.24 8.30 -10.63
N GLY A 32 2.13 7.47 -11.19
CA GLY A 32 3.42 7.12 -10.58
C GLY A 32 3.32 6.21 -9.35
N LYS A 33 2.16 5.59 -9.12
CA LYS A 33 1.95 4.59 -8.07
C LYS A 33 1.59 3.25 -8.70
N ARG A 34 2.14 2.17 -8.15
CA ARG A 34 1.74 0.81 -8.52
C ARG A 34 0.50 0.40 -7.71
N ILE A 35 -0.58 0.08 -8.41
CA ILE A 35 -1.86 -0.32 -7.84
C ILE A 35 -2.03 -1.82 -7.99
N LEU A 36 -2.29 -2.52 -6.89
CA LEU A 36 -2.58 -3.95 -6.85
C LEU A 36 -4.09 -4.19 -6.96
N LEU A 37 -4.47 -5.16 -7.78
CA LEU A 37 -5.85 -5.48 -8.11
C LEU A 37 -6.13 -6.95 -7.78
N CYS A 38 -7.37 -7.23 -7.39
CA CYS A 38 -7.73 -8.56 -6.90
C CYS A 38 -7.90 -9.61 -8.00
N THR A 39 -8.23 -9.19 -9.23
CA THR A 39 -8.46 -10.07 -10.39
C THR A 39 -8.17 -9.34 -11.70
N ASP A 40 -8.06 -10.11 -12.79
CA ASP A 40 -7.90 -9.56 -14.14
C ASP A 40 -9.12 -8.72 -14.57
N ALA A 41 -10.32 -9.08 -14.12
CA ALA A 41 -11.52 -8.24 -14.33
C ALA A 41 -11.39 -6.85 -13.70
N CYS A 42 -10.79 -6.75 -12.50
CA CYS A 42 -10.49 -5.46 -11.89
C CYS A 42 -9.39 -4.70 -12.64
N LEU A 43 -8.45 -5.41 -13.28
CA LEU A 43 -7.47 -4.82 -14.18
C LEU A 43 -8.11 -4.26 -15.44
N GLY A 44 -8.97 -5.03 -16.12
CA GLY A 44 -9.72 -4.56 -17.27
C GLY A 44 -10.57 -3.34 -16.95
N ALA A 45 -11.31 -3.36 -15.83
CA ALA A 45 -12.11 -2.22 -15.38
C ALA A 45 -11.25 -0.99 -15.03
N PHE A 46 -10.09 -1.22 -14.43
CA PHE A 46 -9.13 -0.15 -14.13
C PHE A 46 -8.52 0.45 -15.39
N LEU A 47 -8.16 -0.37 -16.38
CA LEU A 47 -7.58 0.09 -17.65
C LEU A 47 -8.62 0.79 -18.54
N ALA A 48 -9.89 0.39 -18.45
CA ALA A 48 -10.97 1.05 -19.17
C ALA A 48 -11.21 2.48 -18.65
N ASP A 49 -11.29 2.66 -17.33
CA ASP A 49 -11.57 3.98 -16.75
C ASP A 49 -10.94 4.13 -15.34
N PRO A 50 -9.63 4.46 -15.28
CA PRO A 50 -8.88 4.40 -14.01
C PRO A 50 -9.33 5.46 -13.02
N ASP A 51 -9.72 6.64 -13.48
CA ASP A 51 -10.14 7.75 -12.62
C ASP A 51 -11.51 7.45 -11.97
N VAL A 52 -12.45 6.89 -12.74
CA VAL A 52 -13.74 6.40 -12.22
C VAL A 52 -13.50 5.25 -11.26
N PHE A 53 -12.72 4.25 -11.65
CA PHE A 53 -12.44 3.07 -10.81
C PHE A 53 -11.81 3.48 -9.46
N CYS A 54 -10.81 4.37 -9.48
CA CYS A 54 -10.22 4.96 -8.28
C CYS A 54 -11.24 5.76 -7.45
N LYS A 55 -12.15 6.49 -8.08
CA LYS A 55 -13.20 7.25 -7.39
C LYS A 55 -14.21 6.35 -6.69
N VAL A 56 -14.61 5.23 -7.30
CA VAL A 56 -15.52 4.26 -6.67
C VAL A 56 -14.81 3.52 -5.53
N HIS A 57 -13.51 3.28 -5.67
CA HIS A 57 -12.69 2.52 -4.73
C HIS A 57 -11.78 3.39 -3.83
N ARG A 58 -12.14 4.66 -3.65
CA ARG A 58 -11.34 5.72 -3.00
C ARG A 58 -10.91 5.43 -1.55
N ASN A 59 -11.52 4.43 -0.92
CA ASN A 59 -11.18 4.00 0.44
C ASN A 59 -9.75 3.46 0.55
N SER A 60 -9.22 2.90 -0.54
CA SER A 60 -7.87 2.33 -0.59
C SER A 60 -6.78 3.40 -0.70
N ASP A 61 -7.00 4.49 -1.45
CA ASP A 61 -6.02 5.57 -1.59
C ASP A 61 -5.85 6.37 -0.28
N LYS A 62 -6.95 6.59 0.45
CA LYS A 62 -6.90 7.16 1.81
C LYS A 62 -6.15 6.27 2.79
N THR A 63 -6.32 4.95 2.69
CA THR A 63 -5.63 3.98 3.56
C THR A 63 -4.12 3.96 3.27
N ALA A 64 -3.72 3.97 2.00
CA ALA A 64 -2.32 4.07 1.61
C ALA A 64 -1.70 5.42 2.01
N ALA A 65 -2.43 6.52 1.86
CA ALA A 65 -1.99 7.85 2.30
C ALA A 65 -1.80 7.91 3.82
N ARG A 66 -2.73 7.33 4.60
CA ARG A 66 -2.62 7.24 6.06
C ARG A 66 -1.39 6.42 6.47
N MET A 67 -1.19 5.26 5.86
CA MET A 67 -0.01 4.42 6.13
C MET A 67 1.30 5.15 5.80
N LYS A 68 1.36 5.89 4.68
CA LYS A 68 2.53 6.69 4.31
C LYS A 68 2.81 7.79 5.35
N SER A 69 1.78 8.47 5.84
CA SER A 69 1.91 9.50 6.88
C SER A 69 2.43 8.91 8.20
N GLU A 70 1.94 7.72 8.57
CA GLU A 70 2.35 7.04 9.80
C GLU A 70 3.80 6.58 9.73
N ILE A 71 4.25 6.02 8.59
CA ILE A 71 5.66 5.66 8.37
C ILE A 71 6.57 6.90 8.42
N GLN A 72 6.18 8.00 7.77
CA GLN A 72 6.96 9.25 7.81
C GLN A 72 7.08 9.82 9.23
N HIS A 73 6.00 9.77 10.00
CA HIS A 73 6.02 10.17 11.41
C HIS A 73 6.95 9.30 12.25
N LEU A 74 6.90 7.97 12.06
CA LEU A 74 7.80 7.04 12.75
C LEU A 74 9.28 7.26 12.39
N ILE A 75 9.59 7.53 11.12
CA ILE A 75 10.96 7.88 10.69
C ILE A 75 11.44 9.18 11.36
N GLY A 76 10.57 10.19 11.45
CA GLY A 76 10.87 11.44 12.16
C GLY A 76 11.15 11.22 13.65
N LEU A 77 10.32 10.42 14.34
CA LEU A 77 10.50 10.06 15.74
C LEU A 77 11.80 9.28 16.00
N TRP A 78 12.20 8.41 15.07
CA TRP A 78 13.43 7.65 15.23
C TRP A 78 14.68 8.49 14.92
N SER A 79 14.57 9.46 14.00
CA SER A 79 15.65 10.41 13.71
C SER A 79 15.95 11.34 14.89
N THR A 80 14.91 11.74 15.64
CA THR A 80 15.09 12.52 16.87
C THR A 80 15.63 11.66 18.02
N TYR A 81 15.20 10.40 18.14
CA TYR A 81 15.76 9.47 19.12
C TYR A 81 17.26 9.23 18.91
N ASP A 82 17.69 8.95 17.67
CA ASP A 82 19.10 8.72 17.32
C ASP A 82 19.99 9.94 17.62
N SER A 83 19.48 11.16 17.35
CA SER A 83 20.18 12.41 17.62
C SER A 83 20.45 12.66 19.11
N THR A 84 19.62 12.12 20.01
CA THR A 84 19.79 12.30 21.47
C THR A 84 20.79 11.33 22.11
N LYS A 85 21.28 10.31 21.37
CA LYS A 85 22.23 9.31 21.86
C LYS A 85 23.70 9.59 21.50
N LYS A 86 23.99 10.66 20.75
CA LYS A 86 25.35 11.07 20.38
C LYS A 86 25.92 12.13 21.34
N SER A 87 25.88 11.84 22.64
CA SER A 87 26.59 12.58 23.69
C SER A 87 26.66 11.69 24.94
N ASP A 88 27.55 10.71 24.92
CA ASP A 88 28.32 10.25 26.07
C ASP A 88 29.63 9.63 25.56
#